data_AF-A0AAV9DJ41-F1
#
_entry.id   AF-A0AAV9DJ41-F1
#
_cell.length_a   1.000
_cell.length_b   1.000
_cell.length_c   1.000
_cell.angle_alpha   90.00
_cell.angle_beta   90.00
_cell.angle_gamma   90.00
#
_symmetry.space_group_name_H-M   'P 1'
#
loop_
_entity.id
_entity.type
_entity.pdbx_description
1 polymer ?
#
loop_
_entity_poly.entity_id
_entity_poly.type
_entity_poly.pdbx_seq_one_letter_code
_entity_poly.pdbx_strand_id
1 'polypeptide(L)'
;MECIHISSVILAGASPYFLKLFSSEMLETSEQKELILRIDVSEKDALMEILKFIYGKKLPLVIVASIPSLLGILMVAEKHDVPSCVRYCTHLLLQLDMNLDTASYCLELSSNASTSQAIKPIAKAVQEFLVSHYEENIPRLQEEIVQLPLSSLDVVLCEDELNLMEDDAYVIVLRWAQARYPRMDDRHEFLNSNLARFVRMRYMTHKKLREVLECEDLDHDTASKLVIDALFLKVENPSLPTRALTSEELIGHPMRVLEFRRPNKKANVYLELKRLDYQKLSVNGTITSQAFYVHGQVFISLFLEEMQSFGLFLECVHNGTPTMIKVDYEFWVKERSTMTYANKFKTSYDFTSIDRLGRGNKNLCRMSWASFEIVLTLSMMCFT
;
A
#
# COMPACT_ATOMS: atom_id res chain seq x y z
N MET A 1 -32.14 -26.94 26.19
CA MET A 1 -33.21 -26.84 25.18
C MET A 1 -34.07 -25.66 25.59
N GLU A 2 -34.24 -24.68 24.71
CA GLU A 2 -35.04 -23.48 24.96
C GLU A 2 -36.15 -23.43 23.91
N CYS A 3 -37.40 -23.28 24.35
CA CYS A 3 -38.56 -23.26 23.46
C CYS A 3 -39.03 -21.81 23.27
N ILE A 4 -39.22 -21.42 22.01
CA ILE A 4 -39.59 -20.07 21.63
C ILE A 4 -40.81 -20.14 20.72
N HIS A 5 -41.85 -19.40 21.05
CA HIS A 5 -43.03 -19.26 20.20
C HIS A 5 -42.85 -18.09 19.23
N ILE A 6 -42.87 -18.39 17.93
CA ILE A 6 -42.65 -17.44 16.85
C ILE A 6 -43.60 -17.70 15.68
N SER A 7 -43.84 -16.68 14.86
CA SER A 7 -44.67 -16.78 13.66
C SER A 7 -43.83 -17.24 12.48
N SER A 8 -44.10 -18.44 11.97
CA SER A 8 -43.43 -19.00 10.79
C SER A 8 -43.55 -18.07 9.58
N VAL A 9 -44.71 -17.43 9.38
CA VAL A 9 -44.95 -16.48 8.28
C VAL A 9 -44.01 -15.28 8.35
N ILE A 10 -43.81 -14.72 9.54
CA ILE A 10 -42.94 -13.56 9.74
C ILE A 10 -41.48 -13.93 9.48
N LEU A 11 -41.03 -15.09 9.99
CA LEU A 11 -39.66 -15.55 9.76
C LEU A 11 -39.41 -15.90 8.28
N ALA A 12 -40.34 -16.60 7.64
CA ALA A 12 -40.25 -16.95 6.22
C ALA A 12 -40.17 -15.71 5.33
N GLY A 13 -40.94 -14.67 5.63
CA GLY A 13 -40.88 -13.41 4.90
C GLY A 13 -39.58 -12.63 5.12
N ALA A 14 -38.88 -12.85 6.23
CA ALA A 14 -37.64 -12.14 6.57
C ALA A 14 -36.36 -12.89 6.17
N SER A 15 -36.45 -14.19 5.91
CA SER A 15 -35.30 -15.07 5.70
C SER A 15 -35.62 -16.20 4.72
N PRO A 16 -34.92 -16.30 3.57
CA PRO A 16 -35.06 -17.42 2.66
C PRO A 16 -34.64 -18.76 3.28
N TYR A 17 -33.73 -18.76 4.26
CA TYR A 17 -33.41 -19.97 5.04
C TYR A 17 -34.64 -20.49 5.78
N PHE A 18 -35.33 -19.64 6.55
CA PHE A 18 -36.52 -20.04 7.28
C PHE A 18 -37.69 -20.37 6.34
N LEU A 19 -37.83 -19.67 5.22
CA LEU A 19 -38.81 -20.02 4.19
C LEU A 19 -38.62 -21.46 3.71
N LYS A 20 -37.39 -21.83 3.30
CA LYS A 20 -37.04 -23.19 2.87
C LYS A 20 -37.24 -24.22 3.99
N LEU A 21 -36.88 -23.85 5.22
CA LEU A 21 -37.04 -24.71 6.38
C LEU A 21 -38.51 -25.08 6.57
N PHE A 22 -39.42 -24.10 6.51
CA PHE A 22 -40.86 -24.31 6.69
C PHE A 22 -41.56 -24.89 5.46
N SER A 23 -41.05 -24.67 4.25
CA SER A 23 -41.62 -25.19 3.01
C SER A 23 -41.10 -26.57 2.61
N SER A 24 -40.22 -27.19 3.41
CA SER A 24 -39.74 -28.53 3.12
C SER A 24 -40.88 -29.54 3.26
N GLU A 25 -41.03 -30.44 2.27
CA GLU A 25 -42.14 -31.40 2.14
C GLU A 25 -42.39 -32.28 3.38
N MET A 26 -41.44 -32.34 4.32
CA MET A 26 -41.56 -33.08 5.59
C MET A 26 -42.48 -32.41 6.62
N LEU A 27 -42.76 -31.10 6.53
CA LEU A 27 -43.60 -30.36 7.49
C LEU A 27 -45.05 -30.20 7.03
N GLU A 28 -45.32 -30.23 5.72
CA GLU A 28 -46.70 -30.09 5.22
C GLU A 28 -47.59 -31.30 5.56
N THR A 29 -46.98 -32.45 5.86
CA THR A 29 -47.68 -33.69 6.22
C THR A 29 -47.86 -33.95 7.71
N SER A 30 -47.28 -33.15 8.62
CA SER A 30 -47.31 -33.46 10.05
C SER A 30 -47.93 -32.33 10.89
N GLU A 31 -48.75 -32.70 11.88
CA GLU A 31 -49.30 -31.81 12.90
C GLU A 31 -48.22 -31.23 13.85
N GLN A 32 -46.92 -31.33 13.51
CA GLN A 32 -45.82 -30.88 14.37
C GLN A 32 -45.69 -29.36 14.36
N LYS A 33 -46.18 -28.75 15.44
CA LYS A 33 -45.99 -27.31 15.76
C LYS A 33 -44.59 -26.98 16.28
N GLU A 34 -43.73 -27.97 16.46
CA GLU A 34 -42.41 -27.82 17.08
C GLU A 34 -41.30 -28.21 16.11
N LEU A 35 -40.31 -27.32 15.96
CA LEU A 35 -39.19 -27.47 15.05
C LEU A 35 -37.90 -27.31 15.85
N ILE A 36 -37.01 -28.29 15.77
CA ILE A 36 -35.75 -28.28 16.51
C ILE A 36 -34.65 -27.74 15.61
N LEU A 37 -34.24 -26.49 15.85
CA LEU A 37 -33.08 -25.89 15.23
C LEU A 37 -31.82 -26.25 16.03
N ARG A 38 -30.86 -26.93 15.40
CA ARG A 38 -29.55 -27.19 16.01
C ARG A 38 -28.62 -26.03 15.69
N ILE A 39 -28.07 -25.42 16.74
CA ILE A 39 -27.15 -24.30 16.65
C ILE A 39 -25.93 -24.56 17.53
N ASP A 40 -24.82 -23.89 17.22
CA ASP A 40 -23.70 -23.84 18.14
C ASP A 40 -24.09 -23.04 19.39
N VAL A 41 -23.55 -23.42 20.54
CA VAL A 41 -23.77 -22.70 21.81
C VAL A 41 -23.30 -21.25 21.70
N SER A 42 -22.22 -20.99 20.95
CA SER A 42 -21.70 -19.63 20.73
C SER A 42 -22.62 -18.75 19.88
N GLU A 43 -23.49 -19.34 19.07
CA GLU A 43 -24.40 -18.62 18.16
C GLU A 43 -25.73 -18.25 18.81
N LYS A 44 -26.01 -18.80 20.01
CA LYS A 44 -27.30 -18.67 20.68
C LYS A 44 -27.73 -17.22 20.84
N ASP A 45 -26.91 -16.40 21.48
CA ASP A 45 -27.28 -15.02 21.80
C ASP A 45 -27.46 -14.18 20.52
N ALA A 46 -26.57 -14.37 19.53
CA ALA A 46 -26.69 -13.71 18.24
C ALA A 46 -27.99 -14.09 17.51
N LEU A 47 -28.36 -15.38 17.51
CA LEU A 47 -29.62 -15.81 16.91
C LEU A 47 -30.83 -15.21 17.63
N MET A 48 -30.81 -15.16 18.96
CA MET A 48 -31.89 -14.55 19.74
C MET A 48 -32.10 -13.07 19.38
N GLU A 49 -31.01 -12.33 19.18
CA GLU A 49 -31.07 -10.93 18.79
C GLU A 49 -31.52 -10.76 17.34
N ILE A 50 -31.15 -11.67 16.43
CA ILE A 50 -31.68 -11.70 15.05
C ILE A 50 -33.19 -11.93 15.05
N LEU A 51 -33.68 -12.87 15.86
CA LEU A 51 -35.12 -13.13 15.98
C LEU A 51 -35.85 -11.88 16.49
N LYS A 52 -35.34 -11.22 17.54
CA LYS A 52 -35.91 -9.94 18.02
C LYS A 52 -35.84 -8.86 16.95
N PHE A 53 -34.75 -8.78 16.19
CA PHE A 53 -34.57 -7.84 15.10
C PHE A 53 -35.59 -8.05 13.98
N ILE A 54 -35.93 -9.30 13.63
CA ILE A 54 -36.94 -9.57 12.58
C ILE A 54 -38.27 -8.88 12.92
N TYR A 55 -38.65 -8.85 14.19
CA TYR A 55 -39.88 -8.21 14.69
C TYR A 55 -39.72 -6.71 14.94
N GLY A 56 -38.65 -6.29 15.63
CA GLY A 56 -38.46 -4.91 16.09
C GLY A 56 -37.69 -4.00 15.13
N LYS A 57 -37.01 -4.57 14.13
CA LYS A 57 -36.15 -3.89 13.14
C LYS A 57 -35.01 -3.05 13.73
N LYS A 58 -34.65 -3.29 15.00
CA LYS A 58 -33.58 -2.58 15.72
C LYS A 58 -32.84 -3.55 16.63
N LEU A 59 -31.54 -3.31 16.79
CA LEU A 59 -30.72 -3.98 17.79
C LEU A 59 -30.61 -3.10 19.06
N PRO A 60 -30.47 -3.70 20.25
CA PRO A 60 -30.20 -2.97 21.48
C PRO A 60 -28.93 -2.11 21.38
N LEU A 61 -28.94 -0.92 22.01
CA LEU A 61 -27.80 0.00 21.98
C LEU A 61 -26.51 -0.62 22.55
N VAL A 62 -26.63 -1.49 23.54
CA VAL A 62 -25.50 -2.23 24.13
C VAL A 62 -24.77 -3.07 23.08
N ILE A 63 -25.51 -3.64 22.13
CA ILE A 63 -24.96 -4.44 21.04
C ILE A 63 -24.35 -3.54 19.97
N VAL A 64 -25.04 -2.46 19.61
CA VAL A 64 -24.56 -1.49 18.61
C VAL A 64 -23.24 -0.84 19.04
N ALA A 65 -23.02 -0.66 20.34
CA ALA A 65 -21.78 -0.13 20.89
C ALA A 65 -20.62 -1.15 20.93
N SER A 66 -20.85 -2.42 20.60
CA SER A 66 -19.87 -3.51 20.69
C SER A 66 -19.63 -4.14 19.31
N ILE A 67 -18.45 -3.87 18.74
CA ILE A 67 -18.04 -4.45 17.45
C ILE A 67 -18.04 -5.98 17.47
N PRO A 68 -17.50 -6.66 18.51
CA PRO A 68 -17.58 -8.12 18.62
C PRO A 68 -19.01 -8.66 18.55
N SER A 69 -19.92 -8.04 19.30
CA SER A 69 -21.32 -8.46 19.32
C SER A 69 -22.01 -8.25 17.97
N LEU A 70 -21.74 -7.12 17.33
CA LEU A 70 -22.33 -6.75 16.05
C LEU A 70 -21.81 -7.63 14.90
N LEU A 71 -20.52 -7.97 14.91
CA LEU A 71 -19.92 -8.92 13.96
C LEU A 71 -20.42 -10.35 14.18
N GLY A 72 -20.56 -10.80 15.43
CA GLY A 72 -21.15 -12.11 15.73
C GLY A 72 -22.58 -12.22 15.18
N ILE A 73 -23.39 -11.17 15.35
CA ILE A 73 -24.73 -11.09 14.77
C ILE A 73 -24.68 -11.07 13.24
N LEU A 74 -23.77 -10.31 12.63
CA LEU A 74 -23.58 -10.27 11.18
C LEU A 74 -23.35 -11.68 10.61
N MET A 75 -22.46 -12.46 11.24
CA MET A 75 -22.13 -13.83 10.83
C MET A 75 -23.30 -14.79 10.95
N VAL A 76 -24.01 -14.76 12.08
CA VAL A 76 -25.18 -15.63 12.28
C VAL A 76 -26.33 -15.20 11.36
N ALA A 77 -26.48 -13.91 11.07
CA ALA A 77 -27.49 -13.38 10.17
C ALA A 77 -27.22 -13.78 8.71
N GLU A 78 -25.96 -13.79 8.27
CA GLU A 78 -25.59 -14.29 6.94
C GLU A 78 -25.81 -15.82 6.86
N LYS A 79 -25.40 -16.57 7.89
CA LYS A 79 -25.60 -18.03 7.98
C LYS A 79 -27.08 -18.43 7.88
N HIS A 80 -27.96 -17.66 8.53
CA HIS A 80 -29.41 -17.89 8.50
C HIS A 80 -30.12 -17.04 7.43
N ASP A 81 -29.38 -16.50 6.47
CA ASP A 81 -29.89 -15.74 5.33
C ASP A 81 -30.96 -14.72 5.76
N VAL A 82 -30.57 -13.73 6.57
CA VAL A 82 -31.42 -12.62 7.02
C VAL A 82 -30.90 -11.30 6.43
N PRO A 83 -31.16 -11.00 5.13
CA PRO A 83 -30.47 -9.93 4.41
C PRO A 83 -30.66 -8.53 5.03
N SER A 84 -31.84 -8.28 5.60
CA SER A 84 -32.13 -7.00 6.26
C SER A 84 -31.26 -6.76 7.50
N CYS A 85 -30.97 -7.81 8.27
CA CYS A 85 -30.11 -7.74 9.45
C CYS A 85 -28.64 -7.62 9.03
N VAL A 86 -28.22 -8.38 8.00
CA VAL A 86 -26.88 -8.28 7.42
C VAL A 86 -26.59 -6.85 6.98
N ARG A 87 -27.47 -6.26 6.16
CA ARG A 87 -27.32 -4.88 5.68
C ARG A 87 -27.26 -3.87 6.82
N TYR A 88 -28.10 -4.05 7.84
CA TYR A 88 -28.14 -3.18 9.01
C TYR A 88 -26.83 -3.21 9.81
N CYS A 89 -26.33 -4.42 10.10
CA CYS A 89 -25.09 -4.60 10.84
C CYS A 89 -23.87 -4.09 10.05
N THR A 90 -23.79 -4.39 8.75
CA THR A 90 -22.73 -3.87 7.88
C THR A 90 -22.72 -2.35 7.85
N HIS A 91 -23.89 -1.71 7.72
CA HIS A 91 -23.99 -0.25 7.71
C HIS A 91 -23.50 0.36 9.03
N LEU A 92 -23.92 -0.20 10.17
CA LEU A 92 -23.46 0.27 11.47
C LEU A 92 -21.95 0.10 11.64
N LEU A 93 -21.39 -1.07 11.29
CA LEU A 93 -19.95 -1.34 11.39
C LEU A 93 -19.11 -0.36 10.56
N LEU A 94 -19.58 0.01 9.37
CA LEU A 94 -18.90 0.98 8.50
C LEU A 94 -19.02 2.44 8.99
N GLN A 95 -19.92 2.72 9.93
CA GLN A 95 -20.07 4.06 10.52
C GLN A 95 -19.31 4.23 11.83
N LEU A 96 -18.78 3.16 12.40
CA LEU A 96 -18.01 3.24 13.63
C LEU A 96 -16.62 3.80 13.36
N ASP A 97 -16.12 4.61 14.28
CA ASP A 97 -14.76 5.11 14.23
C ASP A 97 -13.78 3.94 14.35
N MET A 98 -13.02 3.72 13.29
CA MET A 98 -12.07 2.63 13.21
C MET A 98 -10.80 2.97 13.99
N ASN A 99 -10.28 2.00 14.71
CA ASN A 99 -9.00 2.08 15.42
C ASN A 99 -8.26 0.74 15.27
N LEU A 100 -7.03 0.65 15.79
CA LEU A 100 -6.18 -0.52 15.61
C LEU A 100 -6.74 -1.79 16.27
N ASP A 101 -7.35 -1.65 17.45
CA ASP A 101 -7.95 -2.78 18.18
C ASP A 101 -9.13 -3.35 17.39
N THR A 102 -9.98 -2.46 16.87
CA THR A 102 -11.18 -2.85 16.12
C THR A 102 -10.83 -3.37 14.72
N ALA A 103 -9.84 -2.80 14.07
CA ALA A 103 -9.27 -3.29 12.81
C ALA A 103 -8.72 -4.72 12.96
N SER A 104 -7.91 -4.96 14.00
CA SER A 104 -7.31 -6.27 14.28
C SER A 104 -8.39 -7.34 14.49
N TYR A 105 -9.41 -7.01 15.28
CA TYR A 105 -10.53 -7.93 15.52
C TYR A 105 -11.33 -8.26 14.25
N CYS A 106 -11.62 -7.26 13.42
CA CYS A 106 -12.29 -7.46 12.13
C CYS A 106 -11.48 -8.37 11.19
N LEU A 107 -10.15 -8.24 11.18
CA LEU A 107 -9.26 -9.04 10.34
C LEU A 107 -9.18 -10.50 10.78
N GLU A 108 -9.07 -10.75 12.08
CA GLU A 108 -9.09 -12.12 12.64
C GLU A 108 -10.40 -12.86 12.31
N LEU A 109 -11.53 -12.16 12.26
CA LEU A 109 -12.78 -12.77 11.81
C LEU A 109 -12.80 -12.99 10.30
N SER A 110 -12.26 -12.04 9.52
CA SER A 110 -12.22 -12.16 8.05
C SER A 110 -11.37 -13.34 7.57
N SER A 111 -10.27 -13.65 8.26
CA SER A 111 -9.42 -14.81 7.95
C SER A 111 -10.14 -16.13 8.19
N ASN A 112 -10.99 -16.20 9.21
CA ASN A 112 -11.80 -17.38 9.53
C ASN A 112 -13.05 -17.52 8.64
N ALA A 113 -13.51 -16.42 8.04
CA ALA A 113 -14.77 -16.35 7.31
C ALA A 113 -14.56 -16.05 5.81
N SER A 114 -13.51 -16.58 5.18
CA SER A 114 -13.07 -16.22 3.82
C SER A 114 -14.13 -16.36 2.71
N THR A 115 -15.24 -17.06 2.97
CA THR A 115 -16.39 -17.21 2.05
C THR A 115 -17.54 -16.21 2.28
N SER A 116 -17.52 -15.45 3.38
CA SER A 116 -18.53 -14.45 3.73
C SER A 116 -18.54 -13.30 2.72
N GLN A 117 -19.72 -12.97 2.18
CA GLN A 117 -19.90 -11.76 1.38
C GLN A 117 -20.11 -10.53 2.28
N ALA A 118 -20.69 -10.74 3.47
CA ALA A 118 -20.99 -9.66 4.41
C ALA A 118 -19.73 -8.98 4.97
N ILE A 119 -18.62 -9.70 5.11
CA ILE A 119 -17.36 -9.17 5.65
C ILE A 119 -16.56 -8.37 4.62
N LYS A 120 -16.68 -8.65 3.32
CA LYS A 120 -15.89 -7.98 2.26
C LYS A 120 -15.85 -6.45 2.37
N PRO A 121 -16.97 -5.73 2.53
CA PRO A 121 -16.92 -4.27 2.66
C PRO A 121 -16.20 -3.82 3.94
N ILE A 122 -16.31 -4.58 5.03
CA ILE A 122 -15.65 -4.30 6.31
C ILE A 122 -14.14 -4.53 6.17
N ALA A 123 -13.73 -5.67 5.60
CA ALA A 123 -12.32 -5.97 5.36
C ALA A 123 -11.64 -4.91 4.48
N LYS A 124 -12.35 -4.41 3.45
CA LYS A 124 -11.87 -3.32 2.62
C LYS A 124 -11.71 -2.02 3.42
N ALA A 125 -12.70 -1.63 4.22
CA ALA A 125 -12.61 -0.44 5.06
C ALA A 125 -11.46 -0.52 6.07
N VAL A 126 -11.21 -1.73 6.62
CA VAL A 126 -10.08 -1.99 7.52
C VAL A 126 -8.74 -1.87 6.80
N GLN A 127 -8.63 -2.41 5.58
CA GLN A 127 -7.43 -2.23 4.76
C GLN A 127 -7.16 -0.76 4.48
N GLU A 128 -8.16 -0.01 4.02
CA GLU A 128 -8.01 1.44 3.74
C GLU A 128 -7.58 2.22 4.98
N PHE A 129 -8.14 1.89 6.15
CA PHE A 129 -7.74 2.49 7.43
C PHE A 129 -6.28 2.19 7.79
N LEU A 130 -5.87 0.91 7.75
CA LEU A 130 -4.52 0.50 8.11
C LEU A 130 -3.47 1.10 7.17
N VAL A 131 -3.72 1.06 5.86
CA VAL A 131 -2.81 1.64 4.87
C VAL A 131 -2.66 3.14 5.11
N SER A 132 -3.77 3.87 5.27
CA SER A 132 -3.72 5.32 5.54
C SER A 132 -3.02 5.65 6.85
N HIS A 133 -3.25 4.85 7.90
CA HIS A 133 -2.65 5.05 9.21
C HIS A 133 -1.12 4.89 9.18
N TYR A 134 -0.63 3.86 8.50
CA TYR A 134 0.80 3.58 8.44
C TYR A 134 1.52 4.40 7.37
N GLU A 135 0.94 4.64 6.19
CA GLU A 135 1.59 5.36 5.08
C GLU A 135 2.17 6.73 5.51
N GLU A 136 1.42 7.48 6.33
CA GLU A 136 1.85 8.80 6.78
C GLU A 136 2.98 8.76 7.83
N ASN A 137 3.18 7.62 8.51
CA ASN A 137 3.98 7.55 9.75
C ASN A 137 4.89 6.33 9.91
N ILE A 138 5.13 5.51 8.87
CA ILE A 138 5.91 4.25 8.97
C ILE A 138 7.21 4.37 9.78
N PRO A 139 8.09 5.39 9.57
CA PRO A 139 9.34 5.47 10.30
C PRO A 139 9.16 5.66 11.82
N ARG A 140 8.01 6.20 12.26
CA ARG A 140 7.68 6.43 13.66
C ARG A 140 6.94 5.26 14.30
N LEU A 141 6.22 4.47 13.48
CA LEU A 141 5.34 3.41 13.95
C LEU A 141 5.96 2.01 13.86
N GLN A 142 7.27 1.89 13.60
CA GLN A 142 7.92 0.58 13.47
C GLN A 142 7.71 -0.33 14.69
N GLU A 143 7.81 0.23 15.91
CA GLU A 143 7.58 -0.54 17.14
C GLU A 143 6.12 -1.00 17.28
N GLU A 144 5.17 -0.22 16.76
CA GLU A 144 3.75 -0.60 16.75
C GLU A 144 3.47 -1.68 15.72
N ILE A 145 4.09 -1.60 14.53
CA ILE A 145 3.99 -2.61 13.47
C ILE A 145 4.49 -3.97 13.98
N VAL A 146 5.57 -3.99 14.78
CA VAL A 146 6.09 -5.22 15.41
C VAL A 146 5.06 -5.86 16.36
N GLN A 147 4.16 -5.07 16.95
CA GLN A 147 3.09 -5.56 17.83
C GLN A 147 1.80 -5.96 17.10
N LEU A 148 1.73 -5.78 15.77
CA LEU A 148 0.55 -6.16 15.01
C LEU A 148 0.38 -7.69 14.94
N PRO A 149 -0.87 -8.19 14.90
CA PRO A 149 -1.16 -9.55 14.47
C PRO A 149 -0.71 -9.80 13.02
N LEU A 150 -0.47 -11.06 12.67
CA LEU A 150 -0.01 -11.44 11.32
C LEU A 150 -0.99 -10.98 10.22
N SER A 151 -2.30 -11.06 10.49
CA SER A 151 -3.34 -10.62 9.56
C SER A 151 -3.27 -9.13 9.24
N SER A 152 -2.96 -8.29 10.25
CA SER A 152 -2.78 -6.85 10.06
C SER A 152 -1.45 -6.55 9.36
N LEU A 153 -0.38 -7.29 9.69
CA LEU A 153 0.92 -7.16 9.04
C LEU A 153 0.84 -7.49 7.53
N ASP A 154 0.11 -8.55 7.18
CA ASP A 154 -0.21 -8.94 5.79
C ASP A 154 -0.82 -7.80 5.01
N VAL A 155 -1.83 -7.15 5.58
CA VAL A 155 -2.53 -6.04 4.93
C VAL A 155 -1.61 -4.83 4.69
N VAL A 156 -0.76 -4.50 5.67
CA VAL A 156 0.12 -3.33 5.59
C VAL A 156 1.28 -3.57 4.63
N LEU A 157 2.02 -4.68 4.77
CA LEU A 157 3.25 -4.90 4.00
C LEU A 157 3.01 -5.42 2.58
N CYS A 158 1.88 -6.07 2.31
CA CYS A 158 1.56 -6.53 0.95
C CYS A 158 0.98 -5.42 0.06
N GLU A 159 0.68 -4.24 0.60
CA GLU A 159 0.16 -3.12 -0.20
C GLU A 159 1.25 -2.60 -1.16
N ASP A 160 0.90 -2.44 -2.45
CA ASP A 160 1.85 -2.04 -3.50
C ASP A 160 2.18 -0.54 -3.45
N GLU A 161 1.22 0.28 -3.00
CA GLU A 161 1.32 1.74 -3.02
C GLU A 161 1.94 2.33 -1.74
N LEU A 162 2.33 1.49 -0.78
CA LEU A 162 2.95 1.95 0.45
C LEU A 162 4.33 2.56 0.15
N ASN A 163 4.58 3.79 0.62
CA ASN A 163 5.88 4.46 0.47
C ASN A 163 6.94 3.91 1.44
N LEU A 164 7.11 2.60 1.48
CA LEU A 164 8.09 1.86 2.28
C LEU A 164 9.17 1.28 1.38
N MET A 165 10.43 1.47 1.75
CA MET A 165 11.54 0.82 1.07
C MET A 165 11.58 -0.66 1.45
N GLU A 166 11.80 -1.56 0.49
CA GLU A 166 11.87 -3.01 0.75
C GLU A 166 12.99 -3.40 1.73
N ASP A 167 14.07 -2.61 1.79
CA ASP A 167 15.12 -2.77 2.81
C ASP A 167 14.59 -2.57 4.24
N ASP A 168 13.68 -1.61 4.42
CA ASP A 168 13.03 -1.33 5.71
C ASP A 168 11.94 -2.36 6.00
N ALA A 169 11.18 -2.78 4.98
CA ALA A 169 10.19 -3.86 5.09
C ALA A 169 10.86 -5.16 5.58
N TYR A 170 12.03 -5.51 5.03
CA TYR A 170 12.83 -6.64 5.51
C TYR A 170 13.18 -6.54 7.00
N VAL A 171 13.65 -5.37 7.44
CA VAL A 171 14.01 -5.15 8.85
C VAL A 171 12.77 -5.26 9.76
N ILE A 172 11.63 -4.72 9.32
CA ILE A 172 10.36 -4.80 10.06
C ILE A 172 9.92 -6.26 10.20
N VAL A 173 9.91 -7.04 9.11
CA VAL A 173 9.52 -8.46 9.13
C VAL A 173 10.44 -9.27 10.03
N LEU A 174 11.76 -9.03 9.96
CA LEU A 174 12.72 -9.71 10.81
C LEU A 174 12.49 -9.41 12.29
N ARG A 175 12.31 -8.14 12.65
CA ARG A 175 12.00 -7.71 14.03
C ARG A 175 10.66 -8.27 14.51
N TRP A 176 9.66 -8.31 13.64
CA TRP A 176 8.35 -8.92 13.95
C TRP A 176 8.49 -10.42 14.25
N ALA A 177 9.21 -11.16 13.40
CA ALA A 177 9.44 -12.59 13.60
C ALA A 177 10.22 -12.86 14.91
N GLN A 178 11.25 -12.05 15.20
CA GLN A 178 12.02 -12.13 16.45
C GLN A 178 11.17 -11.86 17.69
N ALA A 179 10.24 -10.90 17.62
CA ALA A 179 9.34 -10.59 18.72
C ALA A 179 8.28 -11.68 18.97
N ARG A 180 7.80 -12.34 17.90
CA ARG A 180 6.74 -13.37 17.99
C ARG A 180 7.24 -14.78 18.27
N TYR A 181 8.43 -15.11 17.77
CA TYR A 181 8.99 -16.45 17.85
C TYR A 181 10.35 -16.41 18.57
N PRO A 182 10.37 -16.65 19.89
CA PRO A 182 11.63 -16.67 20.65
C PRO A 182 12.58 -17.81 20.25
N ARG A 183 12.03 -18.91 19.72
CA ARG A 183 12.79 -20.08 19.26
C ARG A 183 13.25 -19.89 17.82
N MET A 184 14.48 -20.31 17.53
CA MET A 184 15.09 -20.18 16.20
C MET A 184 14.34 -21.03 15.15
N ASP A 185 13.99 -22.28 15.47
CA ASP A 185 13.28 -23.17 14.56
C ASP A 185 11.94 -22.59 14.09
N ASP A 186 11.15 -22.03 15.02
CA ASP A 186 9.87 -21.39 14.71
C ASP A 186 10.06 -20.12 13.83
N ARG A 187 11.15 -19.37 14.04
CA ARG A 187 11.50 -18.21 13.18
C ARG A 187 11.88 -18.65 11.78
N HIS A 188 12.70 -19.69 11.66
CA HIS A 188 13.11 -20.25 10.38
C HIS A 188 11.90 -20.69 9.58
N GLU A 189 11.00 -21.47 10.19
CA GLU A 189 9.77 -21.94 9.53
C GLU A 189 8.92 -20.77 9.00
N PHE A 190 8.71 -19.74 9.84
CA PHE A 190 7.93 -18.57 9.47
C PHE A 190 8.60 -17.76 8.35
N LEU A 191 9.86 -17.39 8.51
CA LEU A 191 10.59 -16.53 7.58
C LEU A 191 10.79 -17.22 6.22
N ASN A 192 11.15 -18.50 6.22
CA ASN A 192 11.33 -19.26 4.98
C ASN A 192 10.04 -19.32 4.14
N SER A 193 8.88 -19.40 4.80
CA SER A 193 7.59 -19.54 4.13
C SER A 193 6.98 -18.20 3.71
N ASN A 194 7.28 -17.12 4.44
CA ASN A 194 6.55 -15.86 4.29
C ASN A 194 7.41 -14.66 3.85
N LEU A 195 8.73 -14.72 3.96
CA LEU A 195 9.58 -13.53 3.69
C LEU A 195 9.42 -13.02 2.25
N ALA A 196 9.37 -13.92 1.27
CA ALA A 196 9.17 -13.56 -0.13
C ALA A 196 7.79 -12.96 -0.44
N ARG A 197 6.81 -13.21 0.43
CA ARG A 197 5.46 -12.64 0.34
C ARG A 197 5.45 -11.20 0.84
N PHE A 198 6.11 -10.93 1.96
CA PHE A 198 6.15 -9.60 2.58
C PHE A 198 7.15 -8.65 1.93
N VAL A 199 8.25 -9.18 1.38
CA VAL A 199 9.36 -8.39 0.91
C VAL A 199 9.66 -8.73 -0.54
N ARG A 200 9.54 -7.74 -1.41
CA ARG A 200 9.85 -7.86 -2.83
C ARG A 200 11.37 -7.75 -3.01
N MET A 201 12.08 -8.84 -2.72
CA MET A 201 13.56 -8.93 -2.73
C MET A 201 14.24 -8.31 -3.96
N ARG A 202 13.59 -8.37 -5.13
CA ARG A 202 14.07 -7.75 -6.39
C ARG A 202 14.30 -6.22 -6.29
N TYR A 203 13.66 -5.52 -5.36
CA TYR A 203 13.81 -4.07 -5.19
C TYR A 203 14.75 -3.69 -4.03
N MET A 204 15.21 -4.67 -3.24
CA MET A 204 16.18 -4.44 -2.16
C MET A 204 17.56 -4.08 -2.68
N THR A 205 18.36 -3.38 -1.87
CA THR A 205 19.74 -3.01 -2.23
C THR A 205 20.67 -4.22 -2.25
N HIS A 206 21.73 -4.17 -3.06
CA HIS A 206 22.76 -5.22 -3.06
C HIS A 206 23.43 -5.38 -1.68
N LYS A 207 23.56 -4.29 -0.92
CA LYS A 207 24.04 -4.33 0.46
C LYS A 207 23.08 -5.14 1.33
N LYS A 208 21.78 -4.84 1.31
CA LYS A 208 20.81 -5.55 2.12
C LYS A 208 20.65 -7.02 1.69
N LEU A 209 20.69 -7.32 0.39
CA LEU A 209 20.69 -8.71 -0.09
C LEU A 209 21.90 -9.51 0.39
N ARG A 210 23.06 -8.88 0.61
CA ARG A 210 24.20 -9.53 1.27
C ARG A 210 23.91 -9.81 2.74
N GLU A 211 23.32 -8.85 3.44
CA GLU A 211 22.90 -9.03 4.84
C GLU A 211 21.85 -10.15 4.99
N VAL A 212 21.01 -10.40 3.98
CA VAL A 212 20.09 -11.55 3.94
C VAL A 212 20.84 -12.89 3.95
N LEU A 213 21.96 -13.00 3.23
CA LEU A 213 22.78 -14.21 3.20
C LEU A 213 23.52 -14.47 4.53
N GLU A 214 23.77 -13.40 5.29
CA GLU A 214 24.47 -13.43 6.57
C GLU A 214 23.49 -13.57 7.76
N CYS A 215 22.18 -13.65 7.50
CA CYS A 215 21.15 -13.69 8.54
C CYS A 215 21.03 -15.08 9.18
N GLU A 216 21.30 -15.17 10.49
CA GLU A 216 21.19 -16.42 11.26
C GLU A 216 19.74 -16.91 11.44
N ASP A 217 18.75 -16.01 11.30
CA ASP A 217 17.33 -16.33 11.38
C ASP A 217 16.76 -16.83 10.03
N LEU A 218 17.60 -17.06 9.03
CA LEU A 218 17.22 -17.67 7.75
C LEU A 218 18.08 -18.88 7.46
N ASP A 219 17.46 -19.92 6.90
CA ASP A 219 18.22 -21.05 6.40
C ASP A 219 19.07 -20.62 5.20
N HIS A 220 20.35 -21.03 5.21
CA HIS A 220 21.30 -20.64 4.17
C HIS A 220 20.81 -20.99 2.76
N ASP A 221 20.17 -22.15 2.59
CA ASP A 221 19.64 -22.60 1.31
C ASP A 221 18.48 -21.71 0.84
N THR A 222 17.58 -21.34 1.75
CA THR A 222 16.45 -20.45 1.46
C THR A 222 16.91 -19.04 1.16
N ALA A 223 17.80 -18.48 2.00
CA ALA A 223 18.40 -17.16 1.80
C ALA A 223 19.12 -17.08 0.45
N SER A 224 19.94 -18.10 0.13
CA SER A 224 20.65 -18.20 -1.15
C SER A 224 19.68 -18.21 -2.33
N LYS A 225 18.64 -19.05 -2.26
CA LYS A 225 17.61 -19.12 -3.31
C LYS A 225 16.91 -17.77 -3.52
N LEU A 226 16.43 -17.15 -2.45
CA LEU A 226 15.73 -15.85 -2.53
C LEU A 226 16.61 -14.75 -3.12
N VAL A 227 17.89 -14.69 -2.73
CA VAL A 227 18.84 -13.70 -3.24
C VAL A 227 19.20 -13.98 -4.70
N ILE A 228 19.43 -15.23 -5.06
CA ILE A 228 19.70 -15.64 -6.46
C ILE A 228 18.50 -15.26 -7.35
N ASP A 229 17.28 -15.61 -6.96
CA ASP A 229 16.06 -15.27 -7.69
C ASP A 229 15.91 -13.74 -7.84
N ALA A 230 16.16 -12.98 -6.77
CA ALA A 230 16.14 -11.53 -6.80
C ALA A 230 17.18 -10.93 -7.76
N LEU A 231 18.40 -11.49 -7.78
CA LEU A 231 19.48 -11.04 -8.67
C LEU A 231 19.17 -11.38 -10.13
N PHE A 232 18.65 -12.58 -10.43
CA PHE A 232 18.22 -12.93 -11.79
C PHE A 232 17.12 -11.97 -12.29
N LEU A 233 16.12 -11.69 -11.47
CA LEU A 233 15.03 -10.76 -11.82
C LEU A 233 15.52 -9.32 -12.03
N LYS A 234 16.57 -8.90 -11.29
CA LYS A 234 17.24 -7.61 -11.54
C LYS A 234 18.01 -7.59 -12.87
N VAL A 235 18.62 -8.72 -13.26
CA VAL A 235 19.43 -8.85 -14.49
C VAL A 235 18.55 -8.93 -15.75
N GLU A 236 17.39 -9.61 -15.69
CA GLU A 236 16.46 -9.71 -16.82
C GLU A 236 15.71 -8.39 -17.12
N ASN A 237 15.63 -7.48 -16.15
CA ASN A 237 15.04 -6.15 -16.30
C ASN A 237 16.01 -5.06 -15.79
N PRO A 238 17.11 -4.78 -16.53
CA PRO A 238 18.14 -3.82 -16.11
C PRO A 238 17.64 -2.36 -16.06
N SER A 239 16.43 -2.10 -16.58
CA SER A 239 15.71 -0.82 -16.46
C SER A 239 15.10 -0.57 -15.07
N LEU A 240 15.23 -1.50 -14.12
CA LEU A 240 14.84 -1.32 -12.73
C LEU A 240 16.10 -0.97 -11.93
N PRO A 241 16.47 0.32 -11.76
CA PRO A 241 17.47 0.66 -10.77
C PRO A 241 16.97 0.20 -9.40
N THR A 242 17.72 -0.74 -8.84
CA THR A 242 17.87 -0.92 -7.41
C THR A 242 18.21 0.45 -6.84
N ARG A 243 17.38 1.02 -5.97
CA ARG A 243 17.67 2.27 -5.24
C ARG A 243 18.84 2.03 -4.27
N ALA A 244 20.03 1.81 -4.79
CA ALA A 244 21.28 1.89 -4.03
C ALA A 244 21.83 3.31 -4.23
N LEU A 245 21.24 4.27 -3.52
CA LEU A 245 21.97 5.48 -3.16
C LEU A 245 22.51 5.23 -1.76
N THR A 246 23.82 5.14 -1.65
CA THR A 246 24.54 5.00 -0.38
C THR A 246 24.18 6.16 0.54
N SER A 247 23.93 5.88 1.82
CA SER A 247 23.51 6.90 2.81
C SER A 247 24.54 8.02 3.04
N GLU A 248 25.74 7.90 2.50
CA GLU A 248 26.78 8.94 2.58
C GLU A 248 26.61 10.05 1.51
N GLU A 249 25.77 9.85 0.50
CA GLU A 249 25.41 10.90 -0.48
C GLU A 249 24.12 11.68 -0.09
N LEU A 250 23.48 11.29 1.02
CA LEU A 250 22.19 11.83 1.49
C LEU A 250 22.30 13.17 2.24
N ILE A 251 23.51 13.67 2.51
CA ILE A 251 23.68 14.94 3.20
C ILE A 251 23.66 16.07 2.17
N GLY A 252 22.46 16.56 1.80
CA GLY A 252 22.31 17.89 1.23
C GLY A 252 21.35 18.12 0.06
N HIS A 253 20.66 17.12 -0.48
CA HIS A 253 19.91 17.28 -1.74
C HIS A 253 18.45 17.76 -1.53
N PRO A 254 18.06 18.94 -2.07
CA PRO A 254 16.72 19.53 -1.85
C PRO A 254 15.61 19.00 -2.79
N MET A 255 15.91 18.11 -3.74
CA MET A 255 14.97 17.70 -4.79
C MET A 255 14.59 16.22 -4.70
N ARG A 256 13.28 15.95 -4.62
CA ARG A 256 12.70 14.59 -4.57
C ARG A 256 12.33 14.14 -5.99
N VAL A 257 12.75 12.95 -6.40
CA VAL A 257 12.35 12.34 -7.68
C VAL A 257 11.31 11.24 -7.42
N LEU A 258 10.12 11.39 -7.99
CA LEU A 258 9.08 10.34 -8.04
C LEU A 258 9.13 9.66 -9.40
N GLU A 259 9.55 8.39 -9.45
CA GLU A 259 9.64 7.58 -10.67
C GLU A 259 8.37 6.72 -10.82
N PHE A 260 7.56 6.94 -11.85
CA PHE A 260 6.41 6.09 -12.15
C PHE A 260 6.80 5.03 -13.21
N ARG A 261 6.81 3.75 -12.84
CA ARG A 261 7.04 2.64 -13.79
C ARG A 261 5.74 2.06 -14.30
N ARG A 262 5.41 2.35 -15.56
CA ARG A 262 4.49 1.55 -16.38
C ARG A 262 5.28 0.85 -17.48
N PRO A 263 4.78 -0.26 -18.05
CA PRO A 263 5.60 -1.19 -18.84
C PRO A 263 5.87 -0.69 -20.27
N ASN A 264 6.37 0.53 -20.47
CA ASN A 264 6.98 1.00 -21.72
C ASN A 264 7.73 2.34 -21.57
N LYS A 265 9.06 2.30 -21.73
CA LYS A 265 10.00 3.32 -22.29
C LYS A 265 9.92 4.79 -21.84
N LYS A 266 9.20 5.13 -20.76
CA LYS A 266 9.01 6.51 -20.30
C LYS A 266 9.40 6.66 -18.84
N ALA A 267 10.29 7.61 -18.54
CA ALA A 267 10.52 8.11 -17.18
C ALA A 267 9.77 9.44 -17.04
N ASN A 268 9.06 9.63 -15.92
CA ASN A 268 8.50 10.92 -15.51
C ASN A 268 9.23 11.34 -14.24
N VAL A 269 10.02 12.42 -14.31
CA VAL A 269 10.75 12.94 -13.14
C VAL A 269 10.03 14.17 -12.63
N TYR A 270 9.48 14.09 -11.41
CA TYR A 270 8.83 15.21 -10.71
C TYR A 270 9.86 15.96 -9.88
N LEU A 271 9.91 17.29 -9.98
CA LEU A 271 10.79 18.15 -9.16
C LEU A 271 9.96 19.23 -8.47
N GLU A 272 9.98 19.22 -7.13
CA GLU A 272 9.34 20.23 -6.28
C GLU A 272 10.44 21.04 -5.56
N LEU A 273 10.44 22.36 -5.76
CA LEU A 273 11.37 23.28 -5.10
C LEU A 273 10.65 24.05 -3.99
N LYS A 274 11.22 24.11 -2.78
CA LYS A 274 10.63 24.87 -1.66
C LYS A 274 11.35 26.21 -1.46
N ARG A 275 10.67 27.12 -0.73
CA ARG A 275 11.17 28.48 -0.46
C ARG A 275 12.58 28.55 0.12
N LEU A 276 12.90 27.58 0.98
CA LEU A 276 14.17 27.48 1.67
C LEU A 276 15.29 26.92 0.78
N ASP A 277 14.95 26.14 -0.25
CA ASP A 277 15.91 25.63 -1.22
C ASP A 277 16.36 26.75 -2.18
N TYR A 278 15.52 27.76 -2.41
CA TYR A 278 15.86 28.96 -3.19
C TYR A 278 16.96 29.81 -2.57
N GLN A 279 17.08 29.84 -1.24
CA GLN A 279 18.13 30.61 -0.55
C GLN A 279 19.51 29.95 -0.70
N LYS A 280 19.57 28.66 -1.01
CA LYS A 280 20.83 27.93 -1.26
C LYS A 280 21.35 28.14 -2.69
N LEU A 281 20.46 28.42 -3.66
CA LEU A 281 20.81 28.73 -5.05
C LEU A 281 21.64 30.02 -5.16
N SER A 282 21.30 31.06 -4.40
CA SER A 282 21.99 32.35 -4.48
C SER A 282 23.42 32.34 -3.93
N VAL A 283 23.85 31.22 -3.31
CA VAL A 283 25.18 31.08 -2.69
C VAL A 283 26.10 30.18 -3.51
N ASN A 284 25.58 29.07 -4.07
CA ASN A 284 26.37 28.08 -4.81
C ASN A 284 26.11 28.03 -6.33
N GLY A 285 25.12 28.76 -6.85
CA GLY A 285 24.85 28.89 -8.29
C GLY A 285 24.20 27.68 -8.98
N THR A 286 24.20 26.49 -8.37
CA THR A 286 23.66 25.26 -8.97
C THR A 286 22.93 24.36 -7.95
N ILE A 287 21.79 23.76 -8.31
CA ILE A 287 21.13 22.65 -7.58
C ILE A 287 21.02 21.43 -8.49
N THR A 288 21.33 20.24 -7.97
CA THR A 288 21.27 18.96 -8.70
C THR A 288 20.19 18.04 -8.16
N SER A 289 19.52 17.28 -9.04
CA SER A 289 18.52 16.31 -8.63
C SER A 289 19.16 15.06 -8.06
N GLN A 290 18.35 14.28 -7.35
CA GLN A 290 18.65 12.86 -7.21
C GLN A 290 18.86 12.25 -8.60
N ALA A 291 19.86 11.39 -8.73
CA ALA A 291 20.10 10.65 -9.96
C ALA A 291 18.91 9.73 -10.27
N PHE A 292 18.54 9.65 -11.54
CA PHE A 292 17.48 8.78 -12.04
C PHE A 292 17.92 8.09 -13.32
N TYR A 293 17.21 7.05 -13.74
CA TYR A 293 17.66 6.18 -14.80
C TYR A 293 16.74 6.25 -16.01
N VAL A 294 17.34 6.34 -17.19
CA VAL A 294 16.64 6.26 -18.47
C VAL A 294 17.38 5.25 -19.33
N HIS A 295 16.71 4.16 -19.70
CA HIS A 295 17.29 3.04 -20.46
C HIS A 295 18.63 2.50 -19.87
N GLY A 296 18.72 2.41 -18.54
CA GLY A 296 19.90 1.89 -17.84
C GLY A 296 21.07 2.87 -17.74
N GLN A 297 20.94 4.09 -18.29
CA GLN A 297 21.91 5.19 -18.12
C GLN A 297 21.47 6.12 -16.99
N VAL A 298 22.45 6.64 -16.26
CA VAL A 298 22.23 7.54 -15.12
C VAL A 298 22.11 8.97 -15.62
N PHE A 299 21.08 9.66 -15.17
CA PHE A 299 20.83 11.06 -15.49
C PHE A 299 20.61 11.88 -14.21
N ILE A 300 20.98 13.16 -14.27
CA ILE A 300 20.75 14.16 -13.24
C ILE A 300 20.15 15.41 -13.90
N SER A 301 19.18 16.03 -13.23
CA SER A 301 18.69 17.35 -13.61
C SER A 301 19.47 18.43 -12.86
N LEU A 302 20.04 19.37 -13.61
CA LEU A 302 20.78 20.53 -13.12
C LEU A 302 19.90 21.77 -13.19
N PHE A 303 19.83 22.50 -12.10
CA PHE A 303 19.17 23.80 -11.98
C PHE A 303 20.23 24.87 -11.79
N LEU A 304 20.25 25.86 -12.68
CA LEU A 304 21.24 26.93 -12.67
C LEU A 304 20.55 28.29 -12.58
N GLU A 305 21.14 29.22 -11.84
CA GLU A 305 20.79 30.63 -11.96
C GLU A 305 21.53 31.27 -13.13
N GLU A 306 20.77 31.79 -14.09
CA GLU A 306 21.32 32.43 -15.29
C GLU A 306 20.53 33.71 -15.62
N MET A 307 21.21 34.87 -15.57
CA MET A 307 20.68 36.15 -16.06
C MET A 307 19.29 36.52 -15.53
N GLN A 308 19.11 36.46 -14.20
CA GLN A 308 17.84 36.74 -13.51
C GLN A 308 16.68 35.75 -13.81
N SER A 309 16.95 34.61 -14.44
CA SER A 309 16.02 33.49 -14.56
C SER A 309 16.71 32.17 -14.22
N PHE A 310 15.96 31.06 -14.23
CA PHE A 310 16.54 29.74 -14.03
C PHE A 310 16.66 28.95 -15.33
N GLY A 311 17.74 28.21 -15.42
CA GLY A 311 17.94 27.17 -16.41
C GLY A 311 17.72 25.78 -15.83
N LEU A 312 17.08 24.90 -16.60
CA LEU A 312 16.98 23.47 -16.31
C LEU A 312 17.69 22.69 -17.39
N PHE A 313 18.58 21.80 -16.98
CA PHE A 313 19.37 20.96 -17.88
C PHE A 313 19.33 19.50 -17.44
N LEU A 314 19.43 18.62 -18.43
CA LEU A 314 19.57 17.19 -18.25
C LEU A 314 21.02 16.81 -18.53
N GLU A 315 21.66 16.13 -17.60
CA GLU A 315 23.02 15.62 -17.75
C GLU A 315 23.01 14.09 -17.66
N CYS A 316 23.71 13.44 -18.59
CA CYS A 316 23.99 12.00 -18.54
C CYS A 316 25.30 11.77 -17.78
N VAL A 317 25.27 10.97 -16.73
CA VAL A 317 26.45 10.63 -15.93
C VAL A 317 27.12 9.41 -16.55
N HIS A 318 28.33 9.58 -17.06
CA HIS A 318 29.06 8.54 -17.78
C HIS A 318 30.07 7.83 -16.87
N ASN A 319 29.96 6.50 -16.74
CA ASN A 319 30.83 5.68 -15.89
C ASN A 319 32.06 5.11 -16.66
N GLY A 320 32.58 5.86 -17.64
CA GLY A 320 33.80 5.49 -18.38
C GLY A 320 33.62 4.44 -19.49
N THR A 321 32.42 3.88 -19.66
CA THR A 321 32.07 3.07 -20.84
C THR A 321 31.60 3.99 -21.98
N PRO A 322 32.12 3.85 -23.21
CA PRO A 322 31.67 4.67 -24.33
C PRO A 322 30.28 4.21 -24.76
N THR A 323 29.27 4.99 -24.35
CA THR A 323 27.86 4.75 -24.67
C THR A 323 27.29 5.97 -25.37
N MET A 324 26.48 5.74 -26.41
CA MET A 324 25.68 6.76 -27.06
C MET A 324 24.21 6.45 -26.80
N ILE A 325 23.48 7.41 -26.25
CA ILE A 325 22.06 7.26 -25.97
C ILE A 325 21.28 8.46 -26.51
N LYS A 326 20.35 8.16 -27.42
CA LYS A 326 19.38 9.14 -27.90
C LYS A 326 18.25 9.25 -26.90
N VAL A 327 17.98 10.47 -26.44
CA VAL A 327 16.90 10.76 -25.50
C VAL A 327 16.06 11.91 -26.04
N ASP A 328 14.79 11.63 -26.32
CA ASP A 328 13.80 12.69 -26.48
C ASP A 328 13.32 13.09 -25.11
N TYR A 329 13.40 14.37 -24.73
CA TYR A 329 12.91 14.83 -23.44
C TYR A 329 12.16 16.15 -23.50
N GLU A 330 11.18 16.28 -22.62
CA GLU A 330 10.31 17.45 -22.50
C GLU A 330 10.36 17.99 -21.09
N PHE A 331 10.39 19.31 -20.89
CA PHE A 331 10.21 19.92 -19.58
C PHE A 331 8.84 20.59 -19.49
N TRP A 332 8.06 20.14 -18.52
CA TRP A 332 6.77 20.70 -18.19
C TRP A 332 6.85 21.52 -16.92
N VAL A 333 6.06 22.57 -16.80
CA VAL A 333 6.01 23.43 -15.61
C VAL A 333 4.56 23.53 -15.16
N LYS A 334 4.29 23.15 -13.90
CA LYS A 334 2.99 23.42 -13.27
C LYS A 334 2.97 24.81 -12.66
N GLU A 335 2.07 25.64 -13.16
CA GLU A 335 1.85 26.99 -12.64
C GLU A 335 0.88 26.94 -11.45
N ARG A 336 1.26 27.44 -10.28
CA ARG A 336 0.47 27.41 -9.03
C ARG A 336 -0.79 28.27 -9.11
N SER A 337 -0.75 29.39 -9.82
CA SER A 337 -1.87 30.31 -9.99
C SER A 337 -3.03 29.69 -10.78
N THR A 338 -2.72 28.93 -11.83
CA THR A 338 -3.71 28.31 -12.72
C THR A 338 -3.89 26.81 -12.46
N MET A 339 -3.00 26.18 -11.68
CA MET A 339 -2.88 24.74 -11.46
C MET A 339 -2.77 23.91 -12.75
N THR A 340 -2.41 24.55 -13.87
CA THR A 340 -2.25 23.89 -15.18
C THR A 340 -0.79 23.56 -15.48
N TYR A 341 -0.58 22.49 -16.25
CA TYR A 341 0.74 22.12 -16.76
C TYR A 341 0.95 22.73 -18.15
N ALA A 342 2.10 23.37 -18.35
CA ALA A 342 2.52 23.87 -19.64
C ALA A 342 3.87 23.27 -20.04
N ASN A 343 3.97 22.73 -21.27
CA ASN A 343 5.25 22.35 -21.84
C ASN A 343 6.06 23.61 -22.14
N LYS A 344 7.30 23.67 -21.65
CA LYS A 344 8.20 24.82 -21.83
C LYS A 344 9.43 24.50 -22.66
N PHE A 345 9.74 23.22 -22.85
CA PHE A 345 10.88 22.75 -23.62
C PHE A 345 10.64 21.34 -24.12
N LYS A 346 11.04 21.06 -25.35
CA LYS A 346 11.01 19.73 -25.97
C LYS A 346 12.19 19.62 -26.92
N THR A 347 12.98 18.57 -26.77
CA THR A 347 14.13 18.32 -27.65
C THR A 347 14.44 16.84 -27.78
N SER A 348 15.25 16.51 -28.77
CA SER A 348 15.88 15.20 -28.99
C SER A 348 17.38 15.41 -28.98
N TYR A 349 18.12 14.64 -28.18
CA TYR A 349 19.58 14.79 -28.09
C TYR A 349 20.27 13.44 -27.95
N ASP A 350 21.40 13.30 -28.66
CA ASP A 350 22.29 12.14 -28.58
C ASP A 350 23.37 12.41 -27.53
N PHE A 351 23.20 11.87 -26.32
CA PHE A 351 24.19 11.98 -25.26
C PHE A 351 25.35 11.03 -25.54
N THR A 352 26.56 11.58 -25.57
CA THR A 352 27.81 10.83 -25.80
C THR A 352 28.74 10.92 -24.59
N SER A 353 29.62 9.94 -24.42
CA SER A 353 30.62 9.91 -23.33
C SER A 353 31.63 11.07 -23.33
N ILE A 354 31.58 11.96 -24.32
CA ILE A 354 32.42 13.16 -24.46
C ILE A 354 31.64 14.43 -24.02
N ASP A 355 30.31 14.34 -23.90
CA ASP A 355 29.48 15.45 -23.41
C ASP A 355 29.74 15.68 -21.92
N ARG A 356 30.42 16.78 -21.61
CA ARG A 356 30.75 17.22 -20.24
C ARG A 356 29.77 18.26 -19.67
N LEU A 357 28.75 18.63 -20.44
CA LEU A 357 27.84 19.73 -20.10
C LEU A 357 26.39 19.27 -20.32
N GLY A 358 25.54 19.43 -19.31
CA GLY A 358 24.11 19.16 -19.42
C GLY A 358 23.45 19.93 -20.57
N ARG A 359 22.35 19.39 -21.10
CA ARG A 359 21.56 19.97 -22.21
C ARG A 359 20.19 20.38 -21.73
N GLY A 360 19.76 21.60 -22.06
CA GLY A 360 18.52 22.13 -21.52
C GLY A 360 18.21 23.54 -21.97
N ASN A 361 17.39 24.21 -21.18
CA ASN A 361 16.91 25.56 -21.45
C ASN A 361 17.37 26.50 -20.35
N LYS A 362 18.12 27.55 -20.74
CA LYS A 362 18.67 28.59 -19.87
C LYS A 362 17.61 29.50 -19.23
N ASN A 363 16.44 29.59 -19.85
CA ASN A 363 15.35 30.47 -19.42
C ASN A 363 14.01 29.76 -19.64
N LEU A 364 13.76 28.73 -18.84
CA LEU A 364 12.64 27.82 -19.05
C LEU A 364 11.28 28.52 -18.97
N CYS A 365 11.13 29.47 -18.03
CA CYS A 365 9.86 30.13 -17.76
C CYS A 365 9.74 31.55 -18.32
N ARG A 366 10.83 32.13 -18.88
CA ARG A 366 10.86 33.51 -19.41
C ARG A 366 10.40 34.56 -18.40
N MET A 367 10.64 34.31 -17.11
CA MET A 367 10.24 35.17 -16.01
C MET A 367 11.41 35.39 -15.05
N SER A 368 11.37 36.48 -14.30
CA SER A 368 12.38 36.86 -13.33
C SER A 368 12.28 36.02 -12.04
N TRP A 369 13.42 35.76 -11.38
CA TRP A 369 13.51 35.08 -10.07
C TRP A 369 12.49 35.55 -9.03
N ALA A 370 12.16 36.85 -9.01
CA ALA A 370 11.24 37.45 -8.06
C ALA A 370 9.78 36.99 -8.22
N SER A 371 9.40 36.42 -9.37
CA SER A 371 8.03 36.01 -9.70
C SER A 371 7.77 34.51 -9.55
N PHE A 372 8.75 33.75 -9.05
CA PHE A 372 8.75 32.27 -9.05
C PHE A 372 8.02 31.57 -7.91
N GLU A 373 7.15 32.24 -7.15
CA GLU A 373 6.28 31.59 -6.14
C GLU A 373 5.30 30.55 -6.74
N ILE A 374 5.46 30.20 -8.02
CA ILE A 374 4.44 29.64 -8.90
C ILE A 374 4.86 28.34 -9.60
N VAL A 375 6.12 27.87 -9.57
CA VAL A 375 6.51 26.64 -10.30
C VAL A 375 6.72 25.46 -9.36
N LEU A 376 5.79 24.50 -9.37
CA LEU A 376 5.75 23.42 -8.36
C LEU A 376 6.05 22.02 -8.88
N THR A 377 6.19 21.84 -10.18
CA THR A 377 6.43 20.52 -10.73
C THR A 377 7.10 20.62 -12.08
N LEU A 378 8.32 20.14 -12.18
CA LEU A 378 8.90 19.80 -13.47
C LEU A 378 8.63 18.34 -13.76
N SER A 379 8.10 18.04 -14.93
CA SER A 379 7.99 16.67 -15.45
C SER A 379 8.92 16.55 -16.63
N MET A 380 9.84 15.57 -16.56
CA MET A 380 10.64 15.17 -17.69
C MET A 380 10.11 13.89 -18.29
N MET A 381 9.66 13.91 -19.54
CA MET A 381 9.22 12.70 -20.26
C MET A 381 10.29 12.25 -21.25
N CYS A 382 10.89 11.09 -21.04
CA CYS A 382 11.84 10.51 -21.99
C CYS A 382 11.15 9.58 -23.01
N PHE A 383 11.43 9.72 -24.31
CA PHE A 383 10.95 8.84 -25.38
C PHE A 383 12.08 8.44 -26.35
N THR A 384 11.82 7.42 -27.18
CA THR A 384 12.57 7.09 -28.41
C THR A 384 11.68 7.24 -29.62
#